data_AF-A0A969B8R3-F1
#
_entry.id   AF-A0A969B8R3-F1
#
_cell.length_a   1.000
_cell.length_b   1.000
_cell.length_c   1.000
_cell.angle_alpha   90.00
_cell.angle_beta   90.00
_cell.angle_gamma   90.00
#
_symmetry.space_group_name_H-M   'P 1'
#
loop_
_entity.id
_entity.type
_entity.pdbx_description
1 polymer ?
#
loop_
_entity_poly.entity_id
_entity_poly.type
_entity_poly.pdbx_seq_one_letter_code
_entity_poly.pdbx_strand_id
1 'polypeptide(L)'
;DLKYRNKDDIQLKVKAIGISGNNTRTEVEAGDADGELRTLFFYNIQSKAELEQRAMAELQKIKFDGYQGSLSTFHVPFVTPGNTVEIKDPMFADRSGKYHVDSVKTTWGVSGARRKVEIGIKVD
;
A
#
# COMPACT_ATOMS: atom_id res chain seq x y z
N ASP A 1 -4.96 -14.39 7.30
CA ASP A 1 -4.03 -13.80 6.34
C ASP A 1 -3.49 -12.45 6.73
N LEU A 2 -4.24 -11.63 7.46
CA LEU A 2 -3.73 -10.40 8.05
C LEU A 2 -2.43 -10.63 8.85
N LYS A 3 -1.37 -9.88 8.52
CA LYS A 3 -0.07 -9.94 9.22
C LYS A 3 0.44 -8.53 9.48
N TYR A 4 1.00 -8.32 10.68
CA TYR A 4 1.73 -7.09 10.97
C TYR A 4 3.14 -7.18 10.38
N ARG A 5 3.58 -6.15 9.67
CA ARG A 5 4.94 -6.04 9.12
C ARG A 5 5.55 -4.71 9.52
N ASN A 6 6.83 -4.75 9.85
CA ASN A 6 7.64 -3.54 10.02
C ASN A 6 8.14 -3.08 8.66
N LYS A 7 8.34 -1.78 8.49
CA LYS A 7 8.92 -1.19 7.29
C LYS A 7 10.32 -1.73 6.98
N ASP A 8 11.07 -2.11 8.01
CA ASP A 8 12.45 -2.61 7.90
C ASP A 8 12.50 -4.05 7.34
N ASP A 9 11.43 -4.82 7.54
CA ASP A 9 11.26 -6.14 6.92
C ASP A 9 10.83 -6.06 5.44
N ILE A 10 10.41 -4.88 4.96
CA ILE A 10 9.97 -4.66 3.58
C ILE A 10 11.18 -4.29 2.73
N GLN A 11 11.73 -5.26 2.02
CA GLN A 11 12.74 -5.04 0.99
C GLN A 11 12.05 -4.67 -0.33
N LEU A 12 12.18 -3.42 -0.76
CA LEU A 12 11.53 -2.90 -1.97
C LEU A 12 12.50 -2.07 -2.79
N LYS A 13 12.62 -2.41 -4.08
CA LYS A 13 13.35 -1.63 -5.07
C LYS A 13 12.37 -0.87 -5.95
N VAL A 14 12.41 0.45 -5.92
CA VAL A 14 11.58 1.29 -6.79
C VAL A 14 12.40 1.73 -8.00
N LYS A 15 11.98 1.32 -9.19
CA LYS A 15 12.49 1.82 -10.47
C LYS A 15 11.56 2.91 -11.00
N ALA A 16 11.97 4.16 -10.87
CA ALA A 16 11.21 5.31 -11.33
C ALA A 16 11.61 5.68 -12.77
N ILE A 17 10.64 5.72 -13.68
CA ILE A 17 10.81 6.12 -15.08
C ILE A 17 10.10 7.45 -15.27
N GLY A 18 10.88 8.53 -15.41
CA GLY A 18 10.41 9.86 -15.71
C GLY A 18 10.32 10.10 -17.22
N ILE A 19 9.18 10.58 -17.69
CA ILE A 19 8.96 11.00 -19.08
C ILE A 19 8.82 12.51 -19.09
N SER A 20 9.79 13.19 -19.70
CA SER A 20 9.80 14.64 -19.89
C SER A 20 8.89 15.05 -21.06
N GLY A 21 8.48 16.32 -21.11
CA GLY A 21 7.60 16.82 -22.17
C GLY A 21 8.16 16.71 -23.59
N ASN A 22 9.49 16.58 -23.72
CA ASN A 22 10.21 16.29 -24.97
C ASN A 22 10.35 14.79 -25.25
N ASN A 23 9.54 13.94 -24.60
CA ASN A 23 9.54 12.49 -24.71
C ASN A 23 10.86 11.79 -24.32
N THR A 24 11.75 12.51 -23.61
CA THR A 24 12.99 11.93 -23.08
C THR A 24 12.68 11.10 -21.84
N ARG A 25 13.26 9.90 -21.76
CA ARG A 25 13.11 8.98 -20.62
C ARG A 25 14.31 9.07 -19.71
N THR A 26 14.06 9.27 -18.42
CA THR A 26 15.08 9.26 -17.36
C THR A 26 14.73 8.17 -16.36
N GLU A 27 15.70 7.35 -15.99
CA GLU A 27 15.50 6.26 -15.02
C GLU A 27 16.29 6.55 -13.74
N VAL A 28 15.65 6.35 -12.59
CA VAL A 28 16.26 6.43 -11.26
C VAL A 28 15.82 5.20 -10.46
N GLU A 29 16.75 4.60 -9.73
CA GLU A 29 16.47 3.51 -8.80
C GLU A 29 16.61 4.03 -7.37
N ALA A 30 15.64 3.71 -6.51
CA ALA A 30 15.65 4.05 -5.09
C ALA A 30 15.15 2.86 -4.25
N GLY A 31 15.73 2.66 -3.07
CA GLY A 31 15.36 1.55 -2.16
C GLY A 31 16.44 0.48 -2.03
N ASP A 32 16.03 -0.73 -1.63
CA ASP A 32 16.96 -1.85 -1.40
C ASP A 32 17.28 -2.56 -2.71
N ALA A 33 18.56 -2.88 -2.92
CA ALA A 33 19.01 -3.51 -4.17
C ALA A 33 18.40 -4.91 -4.40
N ASP A 34 18.19 -5.68 -3.32
CA ASP A 34 17.68 -7.06 -3.33
C ASP A 34 16.16 -7.17 -3.10
N GLY A 35 15.45 -6.03 -3.03
CA GLY A 35 14.02 -6.00 -2.78
C GLY A 35 13.14 -6.31 -3.99
N GLU A 36 11.83 -6.48 -3.75
CA GLU A 36 10.84 -6.63 -4.83
C GLU A 36 10.84 -5.38 -5.73
N LEU A 37 10.99 -5.58 -7.05
CA LEU A 37 11.08 -4.47 -8.01
C LEU A 37 9.69 -3.94 -8.38
N ARG A 38 9.42 -2.69 -8.00
CA ARG A 38 8.25 -1.93 -8.47
C ARG A 38 8.68 -0.85 -9.45
N THR A 39 8.11 -0.90 -10.65
CA THR A 39 8.33 0.15 -11.66
C THR A 39 7.23 1.21 -11.55
N LEU A 40 7.63 2.47 -11.37
CA LEU A 40 6.72 3.62 -11.31
C LEU A 40 6.96 4.54 -12.50
N PHE A 41 5.87 5.01 -13.11
CA PHE A 41 5.93 5.94 -14.23
C PHE A 41 5.52 7.34 -13.77
N PHE A 42 6.40 8.31 -14.02
CA PHE A 42 6.15 9.71 -13.71
C PHE A 42 6.19 10.54 -14.99
N TYR A 43 5.18 11.39 -15.18
CA TYR A 43 5.08 12.28 -16.34
C TYR A 43 5.37 13.73 -15.94
N ASN A 44 5.78 14.55 -16.93
CA ASN A 44 6.12 15.97 -16.76
C ASN A 44 7.25 16.22 -15.76
N ILE A 45 8.23 15.31 -15.72
CA ILE A 45 9.42 15.45 -14.88
C ILE A 45 10.39 16.40 -15.58
N GLN A 46 10.79 17.46 -14.86
CA GLN A 46 11.72 18.47 -15.38
C GLN A 46 13.17 18.19 -14.96
N SER A 47 13.39 17.43 -13.88
CA SER A 47 14.73 17.11 -13.39
C SER A 47 14.85 15.71 -12.80
N LYS A 48 16.07 15.15 -12.84
CA LYS A 48 16.40 13.87 -12.19
C LYS A 48 16.17 13.93 -10.67
N ALA A 49 16.45 15.06 -10.04
CA ALA A 49 16.25 15.28 -8.61
C ALA A 49 14.75 15.23 -8.23
N GLU A 50 13.88 15.81 -9.06
CA GLU A 50 12.42 15.72 -8.86
C GLU A 50 11.92 14.28 -8.98
N LEU A 51 12.43 13.51 -9.95
CA LEU A 51 12.10 12.10 -10.11
C LEU A 51 12.50 11.28 -8.88
N GLU A 52 13.70 11.53 -8.36
CA GLU A 52 14.21 10.87 -7.16
C GLU A 52 13.37 11.21 -5.93
N GLN A 53 13.00 12.48 -5.74
CA GLN A 53 12.11 12.89 -4.65
C GLN A 53 10.74 12.22 -4.74
N ARG A 54 10.12 12.15 -5.93
CA ARG A 54 8.84 11.47 -6.12
C ARG A 54 8.96 9.95 -5.91
N ALA A 55 10.05 9.34 -6.35
CA ALA A 55 10.33 7.92 -6.11
C ALA A 55 10.49 7.62 -4.62
N MET A 56 11.24 8.45 -3.89
CA MET A 56 11.41 8.31 -2.44
C MET A 56 10.10 8.53 -1.68
N ALA A 57 9.30 9.53 -2.08
CA ALA A 57 8.00 9.76 -1.47
C ALA A 57 7.05 8.58 -1.65
N GLU A 58 7.02 7.96 -2.84
CA GLU A 58 6.20 6.77 -3.07
C GLU A 58 6.75 5.54 -2.34
N LEU A 59 8.07 5.39 -2.28
CA LEU A 59 8.72 4.33 -1.49
C LEU A 59 8.32 4.43 -0.02
N GLN A 60 8.33 5.63 0.57
CA GLN A 60 7.90 5.85 1.95
C GLN A 60 6.42 5.50 2.17
N LYS A 61 5.54 5.75 1.20
CA LYS A 61 4.13 5.33 1.29
C LYS A 61 3.94 3.83 1.23
N ILE A 62 4.83 3.11 0.55
CA ILE A 62 4.75 1.65 0.43
C ILE A 62 5.42 0.97 1.63
N LYS A 63 6.53 1.55 2.13
CA LYS A 63 7.26 1.08 3.31
C LYS A 63 6.73 1.72 4.58
N PHE A 64 5.62 1.20 5.10
CA PHE A 64 5.07 1.61 6.38
C PHE A 64 4.99 0.45 7.37
N ASP A 65 5.00 0.81 8.65
CA ASP A 65 4.72 -0.13 9.75
C ASP A 65 3.20 -0.32 9.89
N GLY A 66 2.72 -1.56 9.73
CA GLY A 66 1.29 -1.82 9.85
C GLY A 66 0.84 -3.21 9.45
N TYR A 67 -0.48 -3.42 9.48
CA TYR A 67 -1.12 -4.63 9.00
C TYR A 67 -1.20 -4.64 7.47
N GLN A 68 -0.89 -5.79 6.88
CA GLN A 68 -1.05 -6.06 5.46
C GLN A 68 -1.85 -7.35 5.25
N GLY A 69 -2.66 -7.36 4.20
CA GLY A 69 -3.39 -8.55 3.75
C GLY A 69 -4.90 -8.37 3.84
N SER A 70 -5.60 -9.45 4.21
CA SER A 70 -7.06 -9.45 4.24
C SER A 70 -7.64 -9.91 5.57
N LEU A 71 -8.75 -9.28 5.93
CA LEU A 71 -9.57 -9.57 7.09
C LEU A 71 -10.94 -10.09 6.64
N SER A 72 -11.42 -11.14 7.32
CA SER A 72 -12.73 -11.73 7.05
C SER A 72 -13.69 -11.26 8.13
N THR A 73 -14.67 -10.45 7.76
CA THR A 73 -15.70 -9.94 8.67
C THR A 73 -17.07 -10.54 8.34
N PHE A 74 -17.99 -10.36 9.28
CA PHE A 74 -19.40 -10.53 8.99
C PHE A 74 -19.91 -9.44 8.04
N HIS A 75 -21.14 -9.62 7.56
CA HIS A 75 -21.83 -8.68 6.68
C HIS A 75 -22.15 -7.32 7.34
N VAL A 76 -21.94 -7.15 8.65
CA VAL A 76 -22.10 -5.88 9.35
C VAL A 76 -20.88 -5.71 10.27
N PRO A 77 -20.22 -4.54 10.32
CA PRO A 77 -20.50 -3.30 9.59
C PRO A 77 -20.32 -3.39 8.07
N PHE A 78 -21.00 -2.49 7.34
CA PHE A 78 -20.87 -2.39 5.88
C PHE A 78 -19.56 -1.70 5.51
N VAL A 79 -18.88 -2.19 4.48
CA VAL A 79 -17.61 -1.67 3.99
C VAL A 79 -17.53 -1.85 2.48
N THR A 80 -17.06 -0.82 1.80
CA THR A 80 -16.81 -0.83 0.34
C THR A 80 -15.37 -0.39 0.04
N PRO A 81 -14.85 -0.74 -1.15
CA PRO A 81 -13.59 -0.15 -1.63
C PRO A 81 -13.62 1.38 -1.52
N GLY A 82 -12.50 1.97 -1.11
CA GLY A 82 -12.39 3.41 -0.87
C GLY A 82 -12.70 3.85 0.57
N ASN A 83 -13.29 2.99 1.40
CA ASN A 83 -13.50 3.32 2.82
C ASN A 83 -12.19 3.25 3.62
N THR A 84 -12.22 3.82 4.83
CA THR A 84 -11.14 3.67 5.82
C THR A 84 -11.60 2.72 6.92
N VAL A 85 -10.77 1.74 7.25
CA VAL A 85 -11.02 0.77 8.32
C VAL A 85 -10.03 1.00 9.45
N GLU A 86 -10.53 1.13 10.68
CA GLU A 86 -9.72 1.19 11.89
C GLU A 86 -9.55 -0.21 12.47
N ILE A 87 -8.31 -0.67 12.58
CA ILE A 87 -7.95 -1.93 13.23
C ILE A 87 -7.38 -1.60 14.60
N LYS A 88 -8.04 -2.11 15.65
CA LYS A 88 -7.60 -1.96 17.04
C LYS A 88 -7.07 -3.30 17.55
N ASP A 89 -5.83 -3.30 18.02
CA ASP A 89 -5.25 -4.43 18.74
C ASP A 89 -5.20 -4.08 20.24
N PRO A 90 -6.10 -4.65 21.07
CA PRO A 90 -6.15 -4.34 22.49
C PRO A 90 -4.93 -4.86 23.27
N MET A 91 -4.18 -5.80 22.70
CA MET A 91 -2.97 -6.35 23.34
C MET A 91 -1.73 -5.53 22.98
N PHE A 92 -1.70 -4.95 21.78
CA PHE A 92 -0.60 -4.12 21.28
C PHE A 92 -1.13 -2.81 20.69
N ALA A 93 -1.35 -1.81 21.56
CA ALA A 93 -1.92 -0.53 21.16
C ALA A 93 -1.15 0.14 20.00
N ASP A 94 0.18 0.03 19.99
CA ASP A 94 1.06 0.61 18.95
C ASP A 94 0.84 0.03 17.55
N ARG A 95 0.23 -1.16 17.45
CA ARG A 95 -0.10 -1.79 16.16
C ARG A 95 -1.42 -1.32 15.59
N SER A 96 -2.23 -0.64 16.40
CA SER A 96 -3.50 -0.11 15.96
C SER A 96 -3.29 0.94 14.87
N GLY A 97 -4.18 0.97 13.89
CA GLY A 97 -4.04 1.88 12.77
C GLY A 97 -5.28 1.91 11.89
N LYS A 98 -5.37 2.96 11.08
CA LYS A 98 -6.39 3.10 10.04
C LYS A 98 -5.79 2.75 8.69
N TYR A 99 -6.56 2.03 7.88
CA TYR A 99 -6.10 1.49 6.61
C TYR A 99 -7.12 1.77 5.51
N HIS A 100 -6.64 2.02 4.30
CA HIS A 100 -7.48 2.14 3.12
C HIS A 100 -7.98 0.77 2.68
N VAL A 101 -9.23 0.69 2.22
CA VAL A 101 -9.81 -0.55 1.71
C VAL A 101 -9.62 -0.61 0.20
N ASP A 102 -8.77 -1.51 -0.25
CA ASP A 102 -8.45 -1.70 -1.67
C ASP A 102 -9.52 -2.55 -2.37
N SER A 103 -9.97 -3.62 -1.71
CA SER A 103 -10.94 -4.56 -2.30
C SER A 103 -11.85 -5.18 -1.24
N VAL A 104 -13.10 -5.44 -1.64
CA VAL A 104 -14.09 -6.13 -0.81
C VAL A 104 -14.76 -7.23 -1.61
N LYS A 105 -14.55 -8.48 -1.20
CA LYS A 105 -15.24 -9.64 -1.75
C LYS A 105 -16.32 -10.11 -0.79
N THR A 106 -17.58 -9.96 -1.18
CA THR A 106 -18.72 -10.46 -0.40
C THR A 106 -19.09 -11.85 -0.88
N THR A 107 -19.27 -12.78 0.06
CA THR A 107 -19.74 -14.14 -0.20
C THR A 107 -20.98 -14.42 0.64
N TRP A 108 -21.99 -15.05 0.04
CA TRP A 108 -23.25 -15.43 0.69
C TRP A 108 -23.59 -16.88 0.40
N GLY A 109 -24.17 -17.57 1.38
CA GLY A 109 -24.63 -18.96 1.25
C GLY A 109 -25.45 -19.40 2.45
N VAL A 110 -25.68 -20.71 2.57
CA VAL A 110 -26.47 -21.30 3.67
C VAL A 110 -25.90 -20.97 5.05
N SER A 111 -24.59 -20.75 5.14
CA SER A 111 -23.88 -20.35 6.37
C SER A 111 -23.88 -18.84 6.65
N GLY A 112 -24.69 -18.06 5.92
CA GLY A 112 -24.79 -16.61 6.05
C GLY A 112 -23.88 -15.84 5.10
N ALA A 113 -23.69 -14.55 5.39
CA ALA A 113 -22.91 -13.62 4.57
C ALA A 113 -21.64 -13.15 5.27
N ARG A 114 -20.52 -13.18 4.55
CA ARG A 114 -19.19 -12.71 5.00
C ARG A 114 -18.57 -11.78 3.97
N ARG A 115 -17.70 -10.89 4.44
CA ARG A 115 -16.87 -10.04 3.59
C ARG A 115 -15.41 -10.33 3.84
N LYS A 116 -14.66 -10.54 2.76
CA LYS A 116 -13.20 -10.53 2.78
C LYS A 116 -12.77 -9.15 2.31
N VAL A 117 -12.19 -8.39 3.23
CA VAL A 117 -11.74 -7.01 3.01
C VAL A 117 -10.22 -7.05 2.90
N GLU A 118 -9.71 -6.56 1.79
CA GLU A 118 -8.28 -6.39 1.55
C GLU A 118 -7.90 -4.96 1.93
N ILE A 119 -6.94 -4.85 2.84
CA ILE A 119 -6.45 -3.56 3.32
C ILE A 119 -5.14 -3.22 2.62
N GLY A 120 -5.02 -1.94 2.26
CA GLY A 120 -3.87 -1.38 1.58
C GLY A 120 -3.06 -0.48 2.51
N ILE A 121 -2.75 0.70 1.99
CA ILE A 121 -1.92 1.69 2.68
C ILE A 121 -2.53 2.12 4.02
N LYS A 122 -1.65 2.40 4.99
CA LYS A 122 -2.03 3.06 6.24
C LYS A 122 -2.37 4.52 5.96
N VAL A 123 -3.47 4.99 6.54
CA VAL A 123 -4.00 6.36 6.41
C VAL A 123 -4.06 6.92 7.82
N ASP A 124 -3.25 7.93 8.17
CA ASP A 124 -3.29 8.55 9.51
C ASP A 124 -4.65 9.24 9.81
#